data_AF-A0ABD3E3C7-F1
#
_entry.id   AF-A0ABD3E3C7-F1
#
_cell.length_a   1.000
_cell.length_b   1.000
_cell.length_c   1.000
_cell.angle_alpha   90.00
_cell.angle_beta   90.00
_cell.angle_gamma   90.00
#
_symmetry.space_group_name_H-M   'P 1'
#
loop_
_entity.id
_entity.type
_entity.pdbx_description
1 polymer ?
#
loop_
_entity_poly.entity_id
_entity_poly.type
_entity_poly.pdbx_seq_one_letter_code
_entity_poly.pdbx_strand_id
1 'polypeptide(L)'
;MASRPELQAPPEIFYNDDEARKYTSSSRIIDIQAKLSERALELLALPDDGMPRLLLDIGCGSGLSGETLTDNGHQWIGMDISRRRD
;
A
#
# COMPACT_ATOMS: atom_id res chain seq x y z
N MET A 1 -4.75 19.56 17.59
CA MET A 1 -4.81 18.70 16.40
C MET A 1 -5.17 17.30 16.87
N ALA A 2 -6.32 16.76 16.48
CA ALA A 2 -6.60 15.36 16.76
C ALA A 2 -5.72 14.52 15.83
N SER A 3 -4.73 13.82 16.39
CA SER A 3 -3.61 13.22 15.64
C SER A 3 -3.94 11.94 14.87
N ARG A 4 -5.19 11.49 14.95
CA ARG A 4 -5.61 10.14 14.59
C ARG A 4 -6.94 10.22 13.83
N PRO A 5 -6.98 9.91 12.52
CA PRO A 5 -8.19 9.91 11.70
C PRO A 5 -9.33 9.09 12.32
N GLU A 6 -8.98 7.99 13.00
CA GLU A 6 -9.92 7.12 13.71
C GLU A 6 -10.68 7.80 14.87
N LEU A 7 -10.22 8.96 15.34
CA LEU A 7 -10.89 9.76 16.39
C LEU A 7 -11.72 10.91 15.82
N GLN A 8 -11.63 11.19 14.52
CA GLN A 8 -12.28 12.35 13.90
C GLN A 8 -13.58 11.99 13.19
N ALA A 9 -13.63 10.83 12.52
CA ALA A 9 -14.80 10.40 11.78
C ALA A 9 -14.73 8.89 11.48
N PRO A 10 -15.85 8.26 11.09
CA PRO A 10 -15.85 6.89 10.58
C PRO A 10 -14.87 6.71 9.43
N PRO A 11 -14.24 5.52 9.31
CA PRO A 11 -13.23 5.25 8.29
C PRO A 11 -13.75 5.52 6.87
N GLU A 12 -15.04 5.33 6.58
CA GLU A 12 -15.59 5.57 5.24
C GLU A 12 -15.45 7.02 4.75
N ILE A 13 -15.25 7.99 5.66
CA ILE A 13 -15.08 9.41 5.31
C ILE A 13 -13.64 9.72 4.88
N PHE A 14 -12.64 9.00 5.40
CA PHE A 14 -11.21 9.20 5.08
C PHE A 14 -10.70 8.24 4.02
N TYR A 15 -11.29 7.05 3.92
CA TYR A 15 -10.99 6.04 2.91
C TYR A 15 -11.97 6.16 1.74
N ASN A 16 -12.03 7.36 1.15
CA ASN A 16 -12.83 7.65 -0.03
C ASN A 16 -11.95 7.80 -1.29
N ASP A 17 -12.58 7.71 -2.45
CA ASP A 17 -11.90 7.68 -3.76
C ASP A 17 -11.07 8.95 -4.06
N ASP A 18 -11.42 10.08 -3.45
CA ASP A 18 -10.75 11.36 -3.69
C ASP A 18 -9.44 11.45 -2.92
N GLU A 19 -9.38 10.93 -1.70
CA GLU A 19 -8.12 10.83 -0.95
C GLU A 19 -7.20 9.81 -1.62
N ALA A 20 -7.68 8.63 -2.01
CA ALA A 20 -6.88 7.60 -2.71
C ALA A 20 -6.24 8.11 -4.02
N ARG A 21 -6.93 8.97 -4.78
CA ARG A 21 -6.38 9.62 -5.98
C ARG A 21 -5.23 10.58 -5.68
N LYS A 22 -5.24 11.26 -4.53
CA LYS A 22 -4.13 12.14 -4.14
C LYS A 22 -2.83 11.35 -3.90
N TYR A 23 -2.94 10.09 -3.48
CA TYR A 23 -1.78 9.21 -3.33
C TYR A 23 -1.17 8.81 -4.68
N THR A 24 -1.99 8.66 -5.72
CA THR A 24 -1.53 8.29 -7.08
C THR A 24 -1.14 9.47 -7.95
N SER A 25 -1.54 10.70 -7.63
CA SER A 25 -1.19 11.90 -8.40
C SER A 25 0.01 12.68 -7.86
N SER A 26 0.49 12.34 -6.66
CA SER A 26 1.56 13.07 -5.97
C SER A 26 2.88 12.29 -6.04
N SER A 27 3.83 12.77 -6.85
CA SER A 27 5.16 12.15 -7.00
C SER A 27 5.89 11.96 -5.67
N ARG A 28 5.74 12.91 -4.75
CA ARG A 28 6.32 12.81 -3.39
C ARG A 28 5.70 11.68 -2.58
N ILE A 29 4.39 11.45 -2.71
CA ILE A 29 3.71 10.38 -1.97
C ILE A 29 4.09 9.01 -2.56
N ILE A 30 4.13 8.91 -3.90
CA ILE A 30 4.58 7.69 -4.60
C ILE A 30 5.98 7.29 -4.13
N ASP A 31 6.94 8.22 -4.14
CA ASP A 31 8.33 7.97 -3.69
C ASP A 31 8.40 7.52 -2.22
N ILE A 32 7.62 8.13 -1.34
CA ILE A 32 7.56 7.73 0.07
C ILE A 32 6.97 6.31 0.21
N GLN A 33 5.88 6.00 -0.49
CA GLN A 33 5.23 4.69 -0.43
C GLN A 33 6.12 3.58 -1.00
N ALA A 34 6.84 3.84 -2.08
CA ALA A 34 7.81 2.90 -2.65
C ALA A 34 8.91 2.58 -1.62
N LYS A 35 9.55 3.61 -1.04
CA LYS A 35 10.59 3.43 -0.01
C LYS A 35 10.11 2.68 1.23
N LEU A 36 8.89 2.96 1.69
CA LEU A 36 8.29 2.24 2.81
C LEU A 36 8.03 0.78 2.46
N SER A 37 7.59 0.50 1.24
CA SER A 37 7.31 -0.87 0.76
C SER A 37 8.59 -1.67 0.58
N GLU A 38 9.66 -1.08 0.03
CA GLU A 38 11.01 -1.67 -0.03
C GLU A 38 11.51 -2.00 1.38
N ARG A 39 11.38 -1.07 2.33
CA ARG A 39 11.81 -1.32 3.71
C ARG A 39 10.98 -2.42 4.38
N ALA A 40 9.69 -2.52 4.09
CA ALA A 40 8.85 -3.60 4.58
C ALA A 40 9.30 -4.96 4.02
N LEU A 41 9.66 -5.04 2.74
CA LEU A 41 10.22 -6.24 2.11
C LEU A 41 11.52 -6.68 2.79
N GLU A 42 12.43 -5.75 3.07
CA GLU A 42 13.66 -6.06 3.81
C GLU A 42 13.37 -6.65 5.20
N LEU A 43 12.36 -6.11 5.90
CA LEU A 43 11.96 -6.55 7.23
C LEU A 43 11.24 -7.90 7.24
N LEU A 44 10.63 -8.31 6.13
CA LEU A 44 10.04 -9.65 6.00
C LEU A 44 11.09 -10.76 6.02
N ALA A 45 12.37 -10.43 5.79
CA ALA A 45 13.49 -11.37 5.83
C ALA A 45 13.23 -12.64 5.01
N LEU A 46 12.70 -12.46 3.80
CA LEU A 46 12.41 -13.55 2.88
C LEU A 46 13.72 -14.30 2.53
N PRO A 47 13.69 -15.63 2.33
CA PRO A 47 14.88 -16.37 1.96
C PRO A 47 15.44 -15.90 0.62
N ASP A 48 16.75 -15.67 0.56
CA ASP A 48 17.51 -15.30 -0.64
C ASP A 48 17.86 -16.55 -1.47
N ASP A 49 16.82 -17.19 -1.99
CA ASP A 49 16.90 -18.40 -2.85
C ASP A 49 16.51 -18.12 -4.31
N GLY A 50 16.30 -16.85 -4.65
CA GLY A 50 15.87 -16.40 -5.98
C GLY A 50 14.42 -16.75 -6.35
N MET A 51 13.61 -17.25 -5.40
CA MET A 51 12.24 -17.67 -5.68
C MET A 51 11.22 -16.55 -5.36
N PRO A 52 10.32 -16.20 -6.30
CA PRO A 52 9.17 -15.34 -6.04
C PRO A 52 8.32 -15.83 -4.86
N ARG A 53 7.78 -14.89 -4.08
CA ARG A 53 6.81 -15.17 -3.01
C ARG A 53 5.44 -14.68 -3.44
N LEU A 54 4.41 -15.31 -2.89
CA LEU A 54 3.04 -14.81 -2.94
C LEU A 54 2.75 -14.06 -1.65
N LEU A 55 2.53 -12.75 -1.75
CA LEU A 55 2.35 -11.84 -0.62
C LEU A 55 0.90 -11.35 -0.55
N LEU A 56 0.40 -11.13 0.66
CA LEU A 56 -0.89 -10.47 0.89
C LEU A 56 -0.65 -9.02 1.30
N ASP A 57 -1.09 -8.08 0.48
CA ASP A 57 -0.99 -6.65 0.74
C ASP A 57 -2.30 -6.15 1.38
N ILE A 58 -2.26 -5.89 2.70
CA ILE A 58 -3.41 -5.47 3.51
C ILE A 58 -3.42 -3.95 3.63
N GLY A 59 -4.53 -3.34 3.24
CA GLY A 59 -4.61 -1.88 3.09
C GLY A 59 -3.95 -1.43 1.77
N CYS A 60 -4.08 -2.24 0.72
CA CYS A 60 -3.38 -2.00 -0.55
C CYS A 60 -3.82 -0.69 -1.24
N GLY A 61 -4.97 -0.13 -0.88
CA GLY A 61 -5.49 1.14 -1.38
C GLY A 61 -5.40 1.27 -2.89
N SER A 62 -4.49 2.13 -3.35
CA SER A 62 -4.27 2.42 -4.76
C SER A 62 -3.32 1.47 -5.50
N GLY A 63 -2.69 0.53 -4.80
CA GLY A 63 -1.81 -0.50 -5.37
C GLY A 63 -0.32 -0.14 -5.45
N LEU A 64 0.11 1.04 -4.98
CA LEU A 64 1.51 1.50 -5.06
C LEU A 64 2.50 0.56 -4.35
N SER A 65 2.11 -0.01 -3.21
CA SER A 65 2.89 -1.04 -2.51
C SER A 65 3.01 -2.29 -3.36
N GLY A 66 1.90 -2.74 -3.95
CA GLY A 66 1.86 -3.88 -4.88
C GLY A 66 2.73 -3.72 -6.13
N GLU A 67 2.83 -2.52 -6.70
CA GLU A 67 3.80 -2.23 -7.76
C GLU A 67 5.23 -2.50 -7.29
N THR A 68 5.58 -2.02 -6.09
CA THR A 68 6.90 -2.27 -5.49
C THR A 68 7.15 -3.76 -5.26
N LEU A 69 6.14 -4.52 -4.80
CA LEU A 69 6.24 -5.98 -4.65
C LEU A 69 6.49 -6.66 -6.00
N THR A 70 5.84 -6.20 -7.06
CA THR A 70 5.98 -6.72 -8.42
C THR A 70 7.37 -6.43 -8.98
N ASP A 71 7.88 -5.21 -8.80
CA ASP A 71 9.23 -4.80 -9.23
C ASP A 71 10.33 -5.60 -8.53
N ASN A 72 10.09 -6.03 -7.28
CA ASN A 72 10.98 -6.93 -6.54
C ASN A 72 10.77 -8.42 -6.87
N GLY A 73 9.98 -8.74 -7.90
CA GLY A 73 9.80 -10.10 -8.41
C GLY A 73 8.84 -10.97 -7.61
N HIS A 74 7.99 -10.39 -6.76
CA HIS A 74 6.98 -11.11 -6.00
C HIS A 74 5.60 -11.00 -6.64
N GLN A 75 4.77 -12.02 -6.41
CA GLN A 75 3.35 -11.97 -6.72
C GLN A 75 2.58 -11.49 -5.48
N TRP A 76 1.45 -10.83 -5.69
CA TRP A 76 0.67 -10.33 -4.56
C TRP A 76 -0.84 -10.35 -4.82
N ILE A 77 -1.59 -10.39 -3.72
CA ILE A 77 -3.03 -10.21 -3.68
C ILE A 77 -3.30 -9.00 -2.78
N GLY A 78 -4.06 -8.03 -3.27
CA GLY A 78 -4.45 -6.85 -2.51
C GLY A 78 -5.79 -7.03 -1.79
N MET A 79 -5.87 -6.55 -0.54
CA MET A 79 -7.12 -6.44 0.21
C MET A 79 -7.23 -5.05 0.84
N ASP A 80 -8.33 -4.34 0.59
CA ASP A 80 -8.61 -3.03 1.16
C ASP A 80 -10.10 -2.90 1.54
N ILE A 81 -10.40 -2.04 2.51
CA ILE A 81 -11.78 -1.75 2.94
C ILE A 81 -12.46 -0.72 2.03
N SER A 82 -11.68 0.13 1.36
CA SER A 82 -12.18 1.04 0.35
C SER A 82 -12.76 0.25 -0.82
N ARG A 83 -13.93 0.68 -1.30
CA ARG A 83 -14.74 -0.10 -2.26
C ARG A 83 -14.23 -0.02 -3.70
N ARG A 84 -12.97 0.35 -3.93
CA ARG A 84 -12.46 0.45 -5.30
C ARG A 84 -12.51 -0.91 -5.99
N ARG A 85 -13.44 -1.02 -6.94
CA ARG A 85 -13.40 -1.93 -8.08
C ARG A 85 -13.39 -1.03 -9.30
N ASP A 86 -12.20 -0.86 -9.86
CA ASP A 86 -12.04 -0.43 -11.24
C ASP A 86 -12.37 -1.64 -12.13
#